data_AF-A0A2V8M262-F1
#
_entry.id   AF-A0A2V8M262-F1
#
_cell.length_a   1.000
_cell.length_b   1.000
_cell.length_c   1.000
_cell.angle_alpha   90.00
_cell.angle_beta   90.00
_cell.angle_gamma   90.00
#
_symmetry.space_group_name_H-M   'P 1'
#
loop_
_entity.id
_entity.type
_entity.pdbx_description
1 polymer ?
#
loop_
_entity_poly.entity_id
_entity_poly.type
_entity_poly.pdbx_seq_one_letter_code
_entity_poly.pdbx_strand_id
1 'polypeptide(L)'
;MRTGRENSHHWVRRYCQRRGCRRILSCRSIGNSGRHGEFLRSTRATACSGGFGKMAEKEGAVLDKGSRRSNEAMKEKVIIALDVSSREQALALVKTLRNMTGMFKVGGQLFMAAGPAIVREIVDLGAKVFLDLKFHDIPNTVKHAAVETAKLGASMMTIHASGGRAMIETTIRELHDKFGARRPAVVAVTVLTSLDTRALFELGMEQPIEEHVQRLGLLTQDCGADGGVCSPREIQGLRKVVTPAFKIVTPGIRMPDQSLNDQQRIATPHEAVAAG
;
A
#
# COMPACT_ATOMS: atom_id res chain seq x y z
N MET A 1 36.35 36.50 -6.56
CA MET A 1 36.94 35.15 -6.47
C MET A 1 35.87 34.15 -6.92
N ARG A 2 36.20 33.33 -7.92
CA ARG A 2 35.28 32.42 -8.62
C ARG A 2 35.09 31.10 -7.86
N THR A 3 33.83 30.64 -7.85
CA THR A 3 33.30 29.26 -7.97
C THR A 3 33.81 28.12 -7.07
N GLY A 4 32.85 27.42 -6.47
CA GLY A 4 32.99 26.07 -5.92
C GLY A 4 31.64 25.41 -5.59
N ARG A 5 30.84 25.13 -6.63
CA ARG A 5 29.73 24.16 -6.59
C ARG A 5 30.25 22.86 -7.21
N GLU A 6 30.40 21.80 -6.41
CA GLU A 6 30.68 20.40 -6.76
C GLU A 6 30.82 19.68 -5.39
N ASN A 7 30.25 18.52 -5.02
CA ASN A 7 29.73 17.35 -5.71
C ASN A 7 28.84 16.56 -4.71
N SER A 8 27.54 16.41 -4.97
CA SER A 8 26.64 15.50 -4.21
C SER A 8 26.33 14.19 -4.93
N HIS A 9 27.02 13.89 -6.04
CA HIS A 9 26.78 12.70 -6.87
C HIS A 9 27.73 11.52 -6.62
N HIS A 10 28.53 11.54 -5.56
CA HIS A 10 29.59 10.54 -5.37
C HIS A 10 29.16 9.23 -4.65
N TRP A 11 27.93 9.14 -4.13
CA TRP A 11 27.48 7.97 -3.37
C TRP A 11 26.73 6.89 -4.18
N VAL A 12 26.20 7.20 -5.37
CA VAL A 12 25.33 6.26 -6.13
C VAL A 12 26.11 5.32 -7.07
N ARG A 13 27.39 5.59 -7.37
CA ARG A 13 28.16 4.81 -8.37
C ARG A 13 29.03 3.67 -7.84
N ARG A 14 29.12 3.44 -6.52
CA ARG A 14 29.97 2.36 -5.96
C ARG A 14 29.28 1.02 -5.69
N TYR A 15 27.97 0.90 -5.90
CA TYR A 15 27.23 -0.32 -5.52
C TYR A 15 26.86 -1.26 -6.67
N CYS A 16 27.15 -0.91 -7.93
CA CYS A 16 26.72 -1.69 -9.11
C CYS A 16 27.83 -2.55 -9.76
N GLN A 17 28.92 -2.85 -9.05
CA GLN A 17 30.09 -3.56 -9.61
C GLN A 17 30.47 -4.87 -8.87
N ARG A 18 29.52 -5.53 -8.19
CA ARG A 18 29.79 -6.80 -7.48
C ARG A 18 28.92 -8.01 -7.81
N ARG A 19 28.17 -8.00 -8.91
CA ARG A 19 27.58 -9.25 -9.43
C ARG A 19 27.80 -9.36 -10.94
N GLY A 20 28.85 -10.09 -11.30
CA GLY A 20 29.07 -10.54 -12.67
C GLY A 20 27.91 -11.43 -13.12
N CYS A 21 27.17 -10.97 -14.12
CA CYS A 21 26.31 -11.84 -14.91
C CYS A 21 26.53 -11.49 -16.38
N ARG A 22 27.47 -12.23 -17.00
CA ARG A 22 27.58 -12.31 -18.47
C ARG A 22 26.42 -13.17 -18.94
N ARG A 23 25.52 -12.63 -19.76
CA ARG A 23 24.86 -13.43 -20.79
C ARG A 23 24.57 -12.59 -22.03
N ILE A 24 25.36 -12.89 -23.04
CA ILE A 24 25.15 -12.64 -24.46
C ILE A 24 23.84 -13.32 -24.86
N LEU A 25 23.01 -12.64 -25.66
CA LEU A 25 22.47 -13.19 -26.91
C LEU A 25 21.73 -12.08 -27.69
N SER A 26 22.31 -11.78 -28.85
CA SER A 26 21.76 -11.01 -29.95
C SER A 26 20.61 -11.75 -30.63
N CYS A 27 19.61 -11.04 -31.15
CA CYS A 27 19.01 -11.42 -32.42
C CYS A 27 18.52 -10.18 -33.19
N ARG A 28 18.84 -10.16 -34.48
CA ARG A 28 18.67 -9.07 -35.44
C ARG A 28 17.25 -9.07 -36.03
N SER A 29 16.83 -7.86 -36.39
CA SER A 29 15.94 -7.45 -37.50
C SER A 29 15.39 -8.51 -38.47
N ILE A 30 14.07 -8.45 -38.71
CA ILE A 30 13.45 -8.64 -40.04
C ILE A 30 12.29 -7.65 -40.15
N GLY A 31 12.25 -6.89 -41.26
CA GLY A 31 11.14 -6.01 -41.64
C GLY A 31 10.32 -6.54 -42.80
N ASN A 32 9.11 -6.02 -42.95
CA ASN A 32 8.29 -5.79 -44.17
C ASN A 32 6.88 -5.44 -43.67
N SER A 33 6.22 -4.31 -43.95
CA SER A 33 6.03 -3.49 -45.15
C SER A 33 5.14 -4.12 -46.24
N GLY A 34 3.98 -3.46 -46.47
CA GLY A 34 3.07 -3.55 -47.64
C GLY A 34 2.10 -4.74 -47.68
N ARG A 35 0.88 -4.67 -48.23
CA ARG A 35 0.01 -3.64 -48.81
C ARG A 35 -1.33 -4.32 -49.16
N HIS A 36 -2.40 -3.52 -49.20
CA HIS A 36 -3.67 -3.62 -49.96
C HIS A 36 -4.17 -4.94 -50.59
N GLY A 37 -5.48 -5.16 -50.44
CA GLY A 37 -6.29 -5.99 -51.34
C GLY A 37 -7.78 -5.94 -50.99
N GLU A 38 -8.53 -5.03 -51.62
CA GLU A 38 -9.99 -5.11 -51.75
C GLU A 38 -10.38 -6.29 -52.64
N PHE A 39 -11.46 -7.01 -52.30
CA PHE A 39 -12.26 -7.72 -53.30
C PHE A 39 -13.73 -7.80 -52.89
N LEU A 40 -14.59 -7.30 -53.78
CA LEU A 40 -16.05 -7.28 -53.70
C LEU A 40 -16.65 -8.63 -54.14
N ARG A 41 -17.76 -9.02 -53.49
CA ARG A 41 -19.09 -9.34 -54.08
C ARG A 41 -19.78 -10.55 -53.41
N SER A 42 -21.04 -10.28 -53.04
CA SER A 42 -22.24 -11.13 -53.23
C SER A 42 -22.29 -12.49 -52.53
N THR A 43 -23.21 -12.63 -51.56
CA THR A 43 -24.44 -13.44 -51.78
C THR A 43 -25.49 -13.25 -50.68
N ARG A 44 -26.73 -13.04 -51.13
CA ARG A 44 -28.03 -13.50 -50.60
C ARG A 44 -28.35 -13.35 -49.12
N ALA A 45 -29.33 -12.47 -48.89
CA ALA A 45 -30.26 -12.56 -47.78
C ALA A 45 -30.86 -13.96 -47.67
N THR A 46 -30.71 -14.57 -46.50
CA THR A 46 -31.58 -15.65 -46.04
C THR A 46 -32.16 -15.19 -44.72
N ALA A 47 -33.46 -14.96 -44.69
CA ALA A 47 -34.20 -14.70 -43.47
C ALA A 47 -34.22 -15.99 -42.64
N CYS A 48 -33.47 -16.02 -41.55
CA CYS A 48 -33.71 -16.96 -40.45
C CYS A 48 -34.34 -16.18 -39.30
N SER A 49 -35.66 -16.30 -39.23
CA SER A 49 -36.46 -16.15 -38.03
C SER A 49 -35.89 -17.00 -36.90
N GLY A 50 -35.54 -16.37 -35.77
CA GLY A 50 -35.28 -17.06 -34.52
C GLY A 50 -34.07 -16.52 -33.77
N GLY A 51 -34.31 -15.89 -32.60
CA GLY A 51 -33.26 -15.74 -31.59
C GLY A 51 -33.05 -14.37 -30.95
N PHE A 52 -34.03 -13.47 -30.92
CA PHE A 52 -33.93 -12.21 -30.15
C PHE A 52 -34.05 -12.37 -28.61
N GLY A 53 -33.84 -13.59 -28.07
CA GLY A 53 -34.07 -13.91 -26.66
C GLY A 53 -32.85 -14.33 -25.85
N LYS A 54 -31.63 -14.40 -26.42
CA LYS A 54 -30.44 -14.93 -25.69
C LYS A 54 -29.17 -14.08 -25.71
N MET A 55 -29.17 -12.91 -26.34
CA MET A 55 -28.01 -12.00 -26.30
C MET A 55 -28.06 -10.99 -25.15
N ALA A 56 -29.25 -10.50 -24.77
CA ALA A 56 -29.39 -9.51 -23.69
C ALA A 56 -29.07 -10.07 -22.27
N GLU A 57 -29.38 -11.34 -21.99
CA GLU A 57 -29.02 -11.97 -20.71
C GLU A 57 -27.51 -12.21 -20.56
N LYS A 58 -26.78 -12.44 -21.67
CA LYS A 58 -25.33 -12.64 -21.62
C LYS A 58 -24.57 -11.33 -21.44
N GLU A 59 -25.03 -10.22 -22.02
CA GLU A 59 -24.41 -8.90 -21.81
C GLU A 59 -24.67 -8.36 -20.39
N GLY A 60 -25.89 -8.53 -19.85
CA GLY A 60 -26.21 -8.17 -18.47
C GLY A 60 -25.42 -8.97 -17.42
N ALA A 61 -25.20 -10.27 -17.65
CA ALA A 61 -24.43 -11.13 -16.75
C ALA A 61 -22.91 -10.87 -16.80
N VAL A 62 -22.38 -10.38 -17.92
CA VAL A 62 -20.96 -10.02 -18.06
C VAL A 62 -20.68 -8.65 -17.43
N LEU A 63 -21.60 -7.68 -17.57
CA LEU A 63 -21.52 -6.37 -16.90
C LEU A 63 -21.65 -6.48 -15.38
N ASP A 64 -22.56 -7.33 -14.88
CA ASP A 64 -22.76 -7.60 -13.44
C ASP A 64 -21.57 -8.35 -12.80
N LYS A 65 -20.93 -9.28 -13.52
CA LYS A 65 -19.68 -9.92 -13.06
C LYS A 65 -18.51 -8.95 -13.04
N GLY A 66 -18.42 -8.04 -14.02
CA GLY A 66 -17.41 -6.98 -14.06
C GLY A 66 -17.51 -6.01 -12.89
N SER A 67 -18.73 -5.52 -12.60
CA SER A 67 -18.98 -4.56 -11.52
C SER A 67 -18.80 -5.17 -10.11
N ARG A 68 -19.19 -6.43 -9.92
CA ARG A 68 -18.95 -7.14 -8.64
C ARG A 68 -17.46 -7.36 -8.38
N ARG A 69 -16.69 -7.69 -9.42
CA ARG A 69 -15.24 -7.90 -9.29
C ARG A 69 -14.49 -6.59 -9.01
N SER A 70 -14.93 -5.47 -9.59
CA SER A 70 -14.40 -4.15 -9.24
C SER A 70 -14.78 -3.73 -7.82
N ASN A 71 -16.00 -4.03 -7.36
CA ASN A 71 -16.44 -3.69 -6.00
C ASN A 71 -15.67 -4.48 -4.93
N GLU A 72 -15.42 -5.78 -5.12
CA GLU A 72 -14.57 -6.56 -4.21
C GLU A 72 -13.13 -6.07 -4.21
N ALA A 73 -12.57 -5.73 -5.38
CA ALA A 73 -11.22 -5.16 -5.46
C ALA A 73 -11.11 -3.79 -4.75
N MET A 74 -12.17 -2.98 -4.79
CA MET A 74 -12.22 -1.69 -4.08
C MET A 74 -12.42 -1.85 -2.58
N LYS A 75 -13.25 -2.80 -2.17
CA LYS A 75 -13.43 -3.17 -0.77
C LYS A 75 -12.11 -3.56 -0.10
N GLU A 76 -11.27 -4.35 -0.78
CA GLU A 76 -9.96 -4.75 -0.26
C GLU A 76 -8.99 -3.56 -0.06
N LYS A 77 -9.25 -2.40 -0.67
CA LYS A 77 -8.47 -1.17 -0.48
C LYS A 77 -8.93 -0.33 0.72
N VAL A 78 -10.08 -0.65 1.30
CA VAL A 78 -10.60 0.07 2.46
C VAL A 78 -10.13 -0.61 3.74
N ILE A 79 -9.63 0.21 4.67
CA ILE A 79 -9.27 -0.20 6.03
C ILE A 79 -10.07 0.69 6.99
N ILE A 80 -10.94 0.07 7.79
CA ILE A 80 -11.78 0.80 8.76
C ILE A 80 -11.03 0.96 10.08
N ALA A 81 -10.87 2.19 10.54
CA ALA A 81 -10.28 2.50 11.84
C ALA A 81 -11.25 2.22 12.98
N LEU A 82 -10.86 1.33 13.91
CA LEU A 82 -11.60 1.06 15.14
C LEU A 82 -11.13 2.01 16.25
N ASP A 83 -11.34 3.30 16.05
CA ASP A 83 -10.95 4.34 17.00
C ASP A 83 -12.07 4.52 18.07
N VAL A 84 -12.29 3.45 18.84
CA VAL A 84 -13.29 3.37 19.91
C VAL A 84 -12.64 3.01 21.25
N SER A 85 -13.28 3.36 22.35
CA SER A 85 -12.71 3.23 23.70
C SER A 85 -13.02 1.91 24.41
N SER A 86 -13.77 0.98 23.78
CA SER A 86 -14.05 -0.33 24.38
C SER A 86 -14.02 -1.49 23.38
N ARG A 87 -13.73 -2.66 23.93
CA ARG A 87 -13.77 -3.95 23.21
C ARG A 87 -15.15 -4.21 22.61
N GLU A 88 -16.22 -3.96 23.35
CA GLU A 88 -17.60 -4.26 22.95
C GLU A 88 -18.01 -3.44 21.73
N GLN A 89 -17.67 -2.14 21.71
CA GLN A 89 -17.92 -1.27 20.58
C GLN A 89 -17.14 -1.73 19.34
N ALA A 90 -15.86 -2.09 19.50
CA ALA A 90 -15.03 -2.58 18.41
C ALA A 90 -15.60 -3.86 17.79
N LEU A 91 -15.96 -4.85 18.61
CA LEU A 91 -16.53 -6.11 18.13
C LEU A 91 -17.91 -5.93 17.48
N ALA A 92 -18.73 -5.00 17.97
CA ALA A 92 -20.00 -4.65 17.34
C ALA A 92 -19.79 -4.08 15.93
N LEU A 93 -18.86 -3.14 15.76
CA LEU A 93 -18.52 -2.57 14.45
C LEU A 93 -17.98 -3.64 13.49
N VAL A 94 -17.11 -4.53 13.97
CA VAL A 94 -16.52 -5.61 13.16
C VAL A 94 -17.61 -6.55 12.66
N LYS A 95 -18.54 -6.99 13.52
CA LYS A 95 -19.65 -7.86 13.12
C LYS A 95 -20.52 -7.22 12.03
N THR A 96 -20.77 -5.92 12.14
CA THR A 96 -21.57 -5.16 11.18
C THR A 96 -20.84 -4.95 9.84
N LEU A 97 -19.55 -4.61 9.88
CA LEU A 97 -18.84 -4.05 8.73
C LEU A 97 -17.87 -5.02 8.04
N ARG A 98 -17.62 -6.22 8.59
CA ARG A 98 -16.58 -7.15 8.07
C ARG A 98 -16.75 -7.55 6.60
N ASN A 99 -17.98 -7.50 6.09
CA ASN A 99 -18.25 -7.82 4.68
C ASN A 99 -18.08 -6.62 3.73
N MET A 100 -17.78 -5.43 4.26
CA MET A 100 -17.69 -4.17 3.53
C MET A 100 -16.28 -3.57 3.47
N THR A 101 -15.31 -4.16 4.17
CA THR A 101 -13.93 -3.67 4.25
C THR A 101 -12.94 -4.79 4.00
N GLY A 102 -11.73 -4.46 3.56
CA GLY A 102 -10.63 -5.43 3.44
C GLY A 102 -10.04 -5.77 4.80
N MET A 103 -9.92 -4.78 5.69
CA MET A 103 -9.30 -4.93 7.01
C MET A 103 -9.90 -3.97 8.04
N PHE A 104 -9.66 -4.25 9.32
CA PHE A 104 -9.87 -3.32 10.43
C PHE A 104 -8.54 -2.90 11.04
N LYS A 105 -8.39 -1.60 11.30
CA LYS A 105 -7.22 -1.05 11.99
C LYS A 105 -7.47 -0.98 13.49
N VAL A 106 -6.64 -1.68 14.25
CA VAL A 106 -6.54 -1.54 15.71
C VAL A 106 -5.41 -0.57 16.00
N GLY A 107 -5.76 0.65 16.43
CA GLY A 107 -4.79 1.68 16.82
C GLY A 107 -4.49 1.67 18.32
N GLY A 108 -3.60 2.58 18.74
CA GLY A 108 -3.16 2.70 20.14
C GLY A 108 -4.29 2.84 21.15
N GLN A 109 -5.33 3.64 20.87
CA GLN A 109 -6.46 3.82 21.80
C GLN A 109 -7.14 2.50 22.15
N LEU A 110 -7.63 1.77 21.14
CA LEU A 110 -8.31 0.49 21.35
C LEU A 110 -7.36 -0.56 21.91
N PHE A 111 -6.10 -0.59 21.46
CA PHE A 111 -5.13 -1.56 21.98
C PHE A 111 -4.81 -1.32 23.46
N MET A 112 -4.75 -0.07 23.92
CA MET A 112 -4.58 0.25 25.34
C MET A 112 -5.83 -0.10 26.16
N ALA A 113 -7.03 0.09 25.60
CA ALA A 113 -8.27 -0.19 26.30
C ALA A 113 -8.60 -1.70 26.41
N ALA A 114 -8.34 -2.47 25.34
CA ALA A 114 -8.75 -3.87 25.24
C ALA A 114 -7.57 -4.87 25.27
N GLY A 115 -6.33 -4.39 25.17
CA GLY A 115 -5.14 -5.22 25.12
C GLY A 115 -5.02 -6.03 23.81
N PRO A 116 -4.06 -6.97 23.73
CA PRO A 116 -3.82 -7.77 22.53
C PRO A 116 -4.94 -8.78 22.19
N ALA A 117 -5.83 -9.09 23.15
CA ALA A 117 -6.92 -10.03 22.94
C ALA A 117 -7.85 -9.59 21.80
N ILE A 118 -8.10 -8.28 21.66
CA ILE A 118 -8.97 -7.74 20.62
C ILE A 118 -8.52 -8.14 19.19
N VAL A 119 -7.21 -8.27 18.97
CA VAL A 119 -6.69 -8.68 17.66
C VAL A 119 -7.14 -10.11 17.33
N ARG A 120 -6.99 -11.04 18.28
CA ARG A 120 -7.40 -12.43 18.10
C ARG A 120 -8.90 -12.53 17.90
N GLU A 121 -9.67 -11.81 18.70
CA GLU A 121 -11.14 -11.83 18.61
C GLU A 121 -11.66 -11.33 17.26
N ILE A 122 -11.02 -10.31 16.66
CA ILE A 122 -11.37 -9.84 15.31
C ILE A 122 -10.98 -10.89 14.25
N VAL A 123 -9.82 -11.53 14.40
CA VAL A 123 -9.37 -12.61 13.51
C VAL A 123 -10.31 -13.81 13.59
N ASP A 124 -10.77 -14.19 14.78
CA ASP A 124 -11.71 -15.30 15.02
C ASP A 124 -13.10 -15.02 14.40
N LEU A 125 -13.46 -13.74 14.24
CA LEU A 125 -14.65 -13.31 13.48
C LEU A 125 -14.45 -13.37 11.95
N GLY A 126 -13.31 -13.85 11.48
CA GLY A 126 -12.98 -14.00 10.06
C GLY A 126 -12.54 -12.70 9.38
N ALA A 127 -12.17 -11.67 10.15
CA ALA A 127 -11.73 -10.38 9.61
C ALA A 127 -10.20 -10.22 9.70
N LYS A 128 -9.63 -9.46 8.75
CA LYS A 128 -8.19 -9.15 8.74
C LYS A 128 -7.91 -7.94 9.63
N VAL A 129 -6.79 -7.98 10.35
CA VAL A 129 -6.36 -6.89 11.26
C VAL A 129 -5.11 -6.19 10.74
N PHE A 130 -5.16 -4.85 10.72
CA PHE A 130 -4.01 -3.97 10.61
C PHE A 130 -3.68 -3.42 12.01
N LEU A 131 -2.57 -3.87 12.59
CA LEU A 131 -2.13 -3.41 13.91
C LEU A 131 -1.27 -2.15 13.78
N ASP A 132 -1.86 -1.00 14.08
CA ASP A 132 -1.25 0.33 13.88
C ASP A 132 -0.73 0.93 15.20
N LEU A 133 0.33 0.32 15.73
CA LEU A 133 1.01 0.74 16.98
C LEU A 133 2.30 1.54 16.73
N LYS A 134 2.68 1.71 15.46
CA LYS A 134 3.83 2.49 15.00
C LYS A 134 5.11 2.20 15.79
N PHE A 135 5.50 0.93 15.91
CA PHE A 135 6.66 0.56 16.72
C PHE A 135 7.93 1.31 16.29
N HIS A 136 8.60 1.91 17.28
CA HIS A 136 9.81 2.71 17.09
C HIS A 136 10.69 2.58 18.33
N ASP A 137 11.71 1.73 18.24
CA ASP A 137 12.61 1.41 19.35
C ASP A 137 13.91 0.80 18.75
N ILE A 138 14.82 0.32 19.58
CA ILE A 138 15.99 -0.42 19.13
C ILE A 138 15.60 -1.70 18.36
N PRO A 139 16.45 -2.21 17.45
CA PRO A 139 16.09 -3.31 16.56
C PRO A 139 15.54 -4.56 17.25
N ASN A 140 16.11 -4.97 18.39
CA ASN A 140 15.67 -6.17 19.10
C ASN A 140 14.26 -6.03 19.69
N THR A 141 13.92 -4.86 20.23
CA THR A 141 12.60 -4.60 20.81
C THR A 141 11.52 -4.66 19.74
N VAL A 142 11.71 -3.95 18.62
CA VAL A 142 10.75 -3.92 17.51
C VAL A 142 10.61 -5.31 16.87
N LYS A 143 11.72 -6.04 16.72
CA LYS A 143 11.72 -7.44 16.27
C LYS A 143 10.82 -8.32 17.15
N HIS A 144 10.98 -8.27 18.46
CA HIS A 144 10.15 -9.07 19.37
C HIS A 144 8.68 -8.67 19.33
N ALA A 145 8.38 -7.37 19.30
CA ALA A 145 7.01 -6.87 19.15
C ALA A 145 6.37 -7.34 17.83
N ALA A 146 7.14 -7.40 16.74
CA ALA A 146 6.68 -7.90 15.45
C ALA A 146 6.36 -9.41 15.49
N VAL A 147 7.19 -10.21 16.17
CA VAL A 147 6.93 -11.64 16.37
C VAL A 147 5.63 -11.85 17.16
N GLU A 148 5.40 -11.09 18.23
CA GLU A 148 4.14 -11.19 18.98
C GLU A 148 2.95 -10.72 18.13
N THR A 149 3.11 -9.67 17.32
CA THR A 149 2.09 -9.22 16.37
C THR A 149 1.69 -10.31 15.38
N ALA A 150 2.68 -11.04 14.83
CA ALA A 150 2.42 -12.16 13.94
C ALA A 150 1.69 -13.31 14.64
N LYS A 151 2.04 -13.63 15.89
CA LYS A 151 1.35 -14.65 16.71
C LYS A 151 -0.10 -14.30 17.02
N LEU A 152 -0.45 -13.01 17.07
CA LEU A 152 -1.84 -12.57 17.24
C LEU A 152 -2.69 -12.80 15.98
N GLY A 153 -2.07 -13.10 14.83
CA GLY A 153 -2.78 -13.29 13.55
C GLY A 153 -3.04 -11.98 12.79
N ALA A 154 -2.37 -10.88 13.17
CA ALA A 154 -2.46 -9.64 12.40
C ALA A 154 -2.00 -9.87 10.95
N SER A 155 -2.72 -9.29 9.99
CA SER A 155 -2.38 -9.40 8.57
C SER A 155 -1.43 -8.29 8.11
N MET A 156 -1.41 -7.17 8.82
CA MET A 156 -0.50 -6.05 8.57
C MET A 156 -0.12 -5.38 9.90
N MET A 157 1.06 -4.76 9.96
CA MET A 157 1.52 -3.98 11.10
C MET A 157 2.35 -2.76 10.68
N THR A 158 2.39 -1.75 11.55
CA THR A 158 3.22 -0.55 11.36
C THR A 158 4.50 -0.56 12.19
N ILE A 159 5.58 -0.03 11.60
CA ILE A 159 6.79 0.43 12.28
C ILE A 159 7.10 1.87 11.83
N HIS A 160 8.03 2.59 12.47
CA HIS A 160 8.52 3.88 11.95
C HIS A 160 9.73 3.73 11.03
N ALA A 161 9.70 4.35 9.85
CA ALA A 161 10.87 4.37 8.95
C ALA A 161 12.07 5.13 9.57
N SER A 162 11.78 6.10 10.44
CA SER A 162 12.78 6.87 11.19
C SER A 162 13.59 6.04 12.20
N GLY A 163 13.15 4.82 12.54
CA GLY A 163 13.95 3.88 13.34
C GLY A 163 15.15 3.29 12.58
N GLY A 164 15.24 3.55 11.27
CA GLY A 164 16.43 3.29 10.46
C GLY A 164 16.60 1.85 9.97
N ARG A 165 17.61 1.67 9.10
CA ARG A 165 17.87 0.43 8.36
C ARG A 165 17.94 -0.81 9.26
N ALA A 166 18.75 -0.74 10.32
CA ALA A 166 18.99 -1.88 11.20
C ALA A 166 17.70 -2.40 11.85
N MET A 167 16.80 -1.49 12.28
CA MET A 167 15.53 -1.85 12.89
C MET A 167 14.60 -2.54 11.89
N ILE A 168 14.48 -1.96 10.68
CA ILE A 168 13.61 -2.49 9.64
C ILE A 168 14.11 -3.86 9.15
N GLU A 169 15.37 -3.97 8.74
CA GLU A 169 15.93 -5.23 8.22
C GLU A 169 15.87 -6.36 9.24
N THR A 170 16.17 -6.06 10.52
CA THR A 170 16.09 -7.06 11.60
C THR A 170 14.66 -7.56 11.78
N THR A 171 13.68 -6.65 11.74
CA THR A 171 12.26 -6.98 11.86
C THR A 171 11.78 -7.86 10.70
N ILE A 172 12.12 -7.47 9.46
CA ILE A 172 11.72 -8.21 8.25
C ILE A 172 12.34 -9.60 8.22
N ARG A 173 13.63 -9.72 8.53
CA ARG A 173 14.33 -11.00 8.56
C ARG A 173 13.71 -11.96 9.56
N GLU A 174 13.50 -11.52 10.80
CA GLU A 174 12.93 -12.37 11.85
C GLU A 174 11.53 -12.86 11.48
N LEU A 175 10.69 -11.97 10.95
CA LEU A 175 9.34 -12.33 10.51
C LEU A 175 9.37 -13.34 9.36
N HIS A 176 10.25 -13.14 8.39
CA HIS A 176 10.44 -14.06 7.28
C HIS A 176 10.90 -15.43 7.78
N ASP A 177 11.92 -15.49 8.65
CA ASP A 177 12.50 -16.74 9.13
C ASP A 177 11.52 -17.56 9.99
N LYS A 178 10.68 -16.90 10.80
CA LYS A 178 9.72 -17.59 11.68
C LYS A 178 8.38 -17.93 11.02
N PHE A 179 7.88 -17.07 10.13
CA PHE A 179 6.52 -17.18 9.61
C PHE A 179 6.45 -17.34 8.08
N GLY A 180 7.53 -17.08 7.35
CA GLY A 180 7.59 -17.19 5.89
C GLY A 180 6.47 -16.38 5.23
N ALA A 181 5.71 -17.02 4.34
CA ALA A 181 4.58 -16.41 3.66
C ALA A 181 3.40 -16.03 4.59
N ARG A 182 3.35 -16.56 5.82
CA ARG A 182 2.29 -16.26 6.80
C ARG A 182 2.58 -15.03 7.65
N ARG A 183 3.73 -14.37 7.47
CA ARG A 183 4.06 -13.15 8.24
C ARG A 183 3.07 -12.01 7.94
N PRO A 184 2.81 -11.10 8.88
CA PRO A 184 2.11 -9.86 8.58
C PRO A 184 2.89 -9.04 7.55
N ALA A 185 2.17 -8.29 6.71
CA ALA A 185 2.78 -7.22 5.93
C ALA A 185 3.31 -6.14 6.88
N VAL A 186 4.53 -5.67 6.67
CA VAL A 186 5.13 -4.59 7.46
C VAL A 186 5.16 -3.33 6.61
N VAL A 187 4.44 -2.30 7.06
CA VAL A 187 4.44 -0.98 6.43
C VAL A 187 5.11 0.04 7.35
N ALA A 188 6.03 0.84 6.82
CA ALA A 188 6.74 1.82 7.62
C ALA A 188 6.12 3.21 7.51
N VAL A 189 5.80 3.81 8.65
CA VAL A 189 5.36 5.20 8.72
C VAL A 189 6.50 6.12 8.31
N THR A 190 6.27 6.92 7.28
CA THR A 190 7.23 7.92 6.81
C THR A 190 7.17 9.16 7.70
N VAL A 191 6.38 10.17 7.31
CA VAL A 191 6.09 11.37 8.12
C VAL A 191 4.63 11.29 8.55
N LEU A 192 4.36 11.57 9.83
CA LEU A 192 2.99 11.62 10.34
C LEU A 192 2.21 12.72 9.61
N THR A 193 0.94 12.45 9.28
CA THR A 193 0.09 13.38 8.53
C THR A 193 -0.25 14.66 9.30
N SER A 194 0.05 14.70 10.59
CA SER A 194 -0.07 15.85 11.50
C SER A 194 1.16 16.75 11.55
N LEU A 195 2.31 16.33 11.03
CA LEU A 195 3.56 17.13 11.04
C LEU A 195 3.68 17.96 9.77
N ASP A 196 3.93 19.25 9.91
CA ASP A 196 4.25 20.16 8.82
C ASP A 196 5.78 20.40 8.69
N THR A 197 6.19 21.20 7.71
CA THR A 197 7.61 21.50 7.46
C THR A 197 8.28 22.16 8.67
N ARG A 198 7.53 22.98 9.43
CA ARG A 198 8.04 23.63 10.62
C ARG A 198 8.33 22.61 11.72
N ALA A 199 7.40 21.68 11.96
CA ALA A 199 7.59 20.62 12.94
C ALA A 199 8.79 19.72 12.57
N LEU A 200 9.01 19.44 11.29
CA LEU A 200 10.21 18.73 10.84
C LEU A 200 11.49 19.52 11.10
N PHE A 201 11.48 20.83 10.88
CA PHE A 201 12.61 21.70 11.16
C PHE A 201 12.97 21.71 12.66
N GLU A 202 11.97 21.74 13.54
CA GLU A 202 12.15 21.63 15.00
C GLU A 202 12.81 20.31 15.43
N LEU A 203 12.67 19.26 14.61
CA LEU A 203 13.33 17.95 14.79
C LEU A 203 14.71 17.86 14.10
N GLY A 204 15.23 18.95 13.55
CA GLY A 204 16.51 18.98 12.83
C GLY A 204 16.44 18.41 11.41
N MET A 205 15.24 18.32 10.83
CA MET A 205 15.02 17.86 9.45
C MET A 205 14.72 19.06 8.55
N GLU A 206 15.74 19.50 7.79
CA GLU A 206 15.66 20.72 6.97
C GLU A 206 15.11 20.51 5.56
N GLN A 207 14.92 19.25 5.15
CA GLN A 207 14.44 18.90 3.81
C GLN A 207 12.91 19.10 3.70
N PRO A 208 12.38 19.43 2.51
CA PRO A 208 10.94 19.43 2.26
C PRO A 208 10.29 18.09 2.63
N ILE A 209 9.03 18.12 3.08
CA ILE A 209 8.28 16.91 3.50
C ILE A 209 8.28 15.86 2.38
N GLU A 210 8.02 16.29 1.15
CA GLU A 210 7.90 15.39 0.00
C GLU A 210 9.21 14.63 -0.26
N GLU A 211 10.34 15.33 -0.17
CA GLU A 211 11.67 14.72 -0.32
C GLU A 211 11.99 13.79 0.84
N HIS A 212 11.60 14.17 2.05
CA HIS A 212 11.79 13.35 3.24
C HIS A 212 10.98 12.05 3.17
N VAL A 213 9.71 12.13 2.74
CA VAL A 213 8.84 10.96 2.53
C VAL A 213 9.39 10.04 1.45
N GLN A 214 9.86 10.58 0.31
CA GLN A 214 10.48 9.78 -0.74
C GLN A 214 11.75 9.06 -0.25
N ARG A 215 12.60 9.76 0.49
CA ARG A 215 13.83 9.19 1.08
C ARG A 215 13.51 8.05 2.06
N LEU A 216 12.54 8.25 2.95
CA LEU A 216 12.10 7.21 3.90
C LEU A 216 11.42 6.04 3.18
N GLY A 217 10.67 6.30 2.11
CA GLY A 217 10.06 5.28 1.27
C GLY A 217 11.09 4.37 0.58
N LEU A 218 12.11 4.97 -0.04
CA LEU A 218 13.24 4.24 -0.63
C LEU A 218 13.99 3.41 0.42
N LEU A 219 14.34 4.02 1.56
CA LEU A 219 14.97 3.30 2.67
C LEU A 219 14.15 2.08 3.08
N THR A 220 12.84 2.26 3.26
CA THR A 220 11.90 1.22 3.67
C THR A 220 11.87 0.06 2.66
N GLN A 221 11.77 0.38 1.37
CA GLN A 221 11.82 -0.61 0.29
C GLN A 221 13.15 -1.37 0.28
N ASP A 222 14.27 -0.66 0.38
CA ASP A 222 15.61 -1.25 0.36
C ASP A 222 15.89 -2.17 1.55
N CYS A 223 15.14 -1.99 2.65
CA CYS A 223 15.19 -2.87 3.82
C CYS A 223 14.27 -4.09 3.71
N GLY A 224 13.49 -4.21 2.62
CA GLY A 224 12.59 -5.33 2.36
C GLY A 224 11.21 -5.25 3.04
N ALA A 225 10.84 -4.08 3.58
CA ALA A 225 9.47 -3.89 4.07
C ALA A 225 8.47 -3.83 2.91
N ASP A 226 7.22 -4.21 3.18
CA ASP A 226 6.20 -4.40 2.15
C ASP A 226 5.61 -3.10 1.62
N GLY A 227 5.81 -2.00 2.32
CA GLY A 227 5.17 -0.73 2.01
C GLY A 227 5.46 0.38 2.99
N GLY A 228 4.80 1.51 2.78
CA GLY A 228 4.93 2.72 3.58
C GLY A 228 3.59 3.38 3.87
N VAL A 229 3.56 4.16 4.94
CA VAL A 229 2.42 5.01 5.29
C VAL A 229 2.78 6.46 4.99
N CYS A 230 1.96 7.16 4.21
CA CYS A 230 2.12 8.59 3.88
C CYS A 230 0.75 9.28 3.72
N SER A 231 0.71 10.61 3.69
CA SER A 231 -0.53 11.32 3.38
C SER A 231 -0.92 11.15 1.91
N PRO A 232 -2.20 11.38 1.55
CA PRO A 232 -2.65 11.42 0.17
C PRO A 232 -1.81 12.33 -0.74
N ARG A 233 -1.28 13.44 -0.23
CA ARG A 233 -0.51 14.40 -1.04
C ARG A 233 0.83 13.83 -1.51
N GLU A 234 1.40 12.90 -0.75
CA GLU A 234 2.71 12.32 -1.07
C GLU A 234 2.63 11.04 -1.89
N ILE A 235 1.43 10.50 -2.18
CA ILE A 235 1.27 9.24 -2.92
C ILE A 235 2.01 9.30 -4.26
N GLN A 236 1.75 10.32 -5.08
CA GLN A 236 2.35 10.43 -6.42
C GLN A 236 3.87 10.60 -6.36
N GLY A 237 4.37 11.41 -5.40
CA GLY A 237 5.80 11.59 -5.20
C GLY A 237 6.48 10.29 -4.79
N LEU A 238 5.89 9.57 -3.85
CA LEU A 238 6.38 8.27 -3.38
C LEU A 238 6.35 7.23 -4.51
N ARG A 239 5.29 7.19 -5.30
CA ARG A 239 5.15 6.28 -6.47
C ARG A 239 6.21 6.46 -7.55
N LYS A 240 6.81 7.65 -7.67
CA LYS A 240 7.91 7.88 -8.62
C LYS A 240 9.21 7.20 -8.21
N VAL A 241 9.39 6.89 -6.92
CA VAL A 241 10.66 6.38 -6.39
C VAL A 241 10.58 4.93 -5.94
N VAL A 242 9.41 4.44 -5.53
CA VAL A 242 9.20 3.04 -5.12
C VAL A 242 8.68 2.17 -6.27
N THR A 243 8.83 0.86 -6.13
CA THR A 243 8.34 -0.13 -7.09
C THR A 243 6.81 -0.25 -7.05
N PRO A 244 6.18 -0.75 -8.12
CA PRO A 244 4.73 -0.98 -8.15
C PRO A 244 4.24 -1.97 -7.08
N ALA A 245 5.10 -2.90 -6.61
CA ALA A 245 4.75 -3.87 -5.58
C ALA A 245 4.72 -3.27 -4.16
N PHE A 246 5.34 -2.09 -3.97
CA PHE A 246 5.38 -1.41 -2.68
C PHE A 246 3.97 -0.95 -2.28
N LYS A 247 3.47 -1.40 -1.13
CA LYS A 247 2.14 -1.01 -0.65
C LYS A 247 2.19 0.43 -0.13
N ILE A 248 1.23 1.26 -0.52
CA ILE A 248 1.04 2.59 0.08
C ILE A 248 -0.25 2.53 0.88
N VAL A 249 -0.13 2.78 2.19
CA VAL A 249 -1.27 2.86 3.09
C VAL A 249 -1.47 4.34 3.43
N THR A 250 -2.66 4.85 3.15
CA THR A 250 -2.92 6.29 3.23
C THR A 250 -4.03 6.59 4.24
N PRO A 251 -3.69 7.08 5.45
CA PRO A 251 -4.68 7.69 6.33
C PRO A 251 -5.15 9.05 5.80
N GLY A 252 -6.16 9.66 6.43
CA GLY A 252 -6.63 10.99 6.03
C GLY A 252 -7.56 11.01 4.83
N ILE A 253 -8.27 9.91 4.63
CA ILE A 253 -9.36 9.85 3.66
C ILE A 253 -10.62 10.44 4.27
N ARG A 254 -11.27 11.37 3.55
CA ARG A 254 -12.51 12.05 3.97
C ARG A 254 -13.47 12.17 2.81
N MET A 255 -14.77 12.12 3.10
CA MET A 255 -15.78 12.52 2.12
C MET A 255 -15.80 14.06 1.99
N PRO A 256 -16.23 14.63 0.85
CA PRO A 256 -16.21 16.07 0.61
C PRO A 256 -16.95 16.92 1.65
N ASP A 257 -17.87 16.34 2.41
CA ASP A 257 -18.77 16.97 3.38
C ASP A 257 -18.37 16.79 4.85
N GLN A 258 -17.22 16.17 5.14
CA GLN A 258 -16.77 15.86 6.51
C GLN A 258 -15.78 16.91 7.08
N SER A 259 -15.85 17.12 8.40
CA SER A 259 -14.98 18.08 9.12
C SER A 259 -13.49 17.71 9.08
N LEU A 260 -12.65 18.74 9.02
CA LEU A 260 -11.20 18.68 9.18
C LEU A 260 -10.88 18.53 10.68
N ASN A 261 -10.74 17.32 11.19
CA ASN A 261 -10.27 17.09 12.57
C ASN A 261 -8.75 17.34 12.66
N ASP A 262 -8.00 16.48 13.34
CA ASP A 262 -6.55 16.55 13.55
C ASP A 262 -5.67 16.35 12.28
N GLN A 263 -6.29 16.14 11.11
CA GLN A 263 -5.58 15.76 9.89
C GLN A 263 -5.46 16.92 8.91
N GLN A 264 -4.22 17.33 8.63
CA GLN A 264 -3.92 18.51 7.82
C GLN A 264 -3.84 18.23 6.31
N ARG A 265 -3.54 17.00 5.92
CA ARG A 265 -3.33 16.60 4.51
C ARG A 265 -4.27 15.47 4.11
N ILE A 266 -5.47 15.80 3.62
CA ILE A 266 -6.55 14.86 3.28
C ILE A 266 -6.78 14.69 1.76
N ALA A 267 -7.52 13.64 1.37
CA ALA A 267 -8.09 13.46 0.03
C ALA A 267 -9.37 12.60 0.09
N THR A 268 -10.17 12.61 -0.98
CA THR A 268 -11.30 11.69 -1.14
C THR A 268 -10.81 10.26 -1.45
N PRO A 269 -11.64 9.22 -1.22
CA PRO A 269 -11.29 7.86 -1.62
C PRO A 269 -10.94 7.73 -3.11
N HIS A 270 -11.66 8.45 -3.98
CA HIS A 270 -11.43 8.41 -5.42
C HIS A 270 -10.07 9.01 -5.79
N GLU A 271 -9.75 10.19 -5.25
CA GLU A 271 -8.46 10.86 -5.50
C GLU A 271 -7.28 10.02 -5.01
N ALA A 272 -7.39 9.42 -3.82
CA ALA A 272 -6.33 8.58 -3.27
C ALA A 272 -6.07 7.36 -4.16
N VAL A 273 -7.12 6.66 -4.61
CA VAL A 273 -6.98 5.50 -5.49
C VAL A 273 -6.47 5.88 -6.88
N ALA A 274 -6.86 7.04 -7.39
CA ALA A 274 -6.35 7.55 -8.66
C ALA A 274 -4.86 7.96 -8.58
N ALA A 275 -4.40 8.36 -7.39
CA ALA A 275 -3.01 8.75 -7.16
C ALA A 275 -2.02 7.57 -7.10
N GLY A 276 -2.49 6.36 -6.76
CA GLY A 276 -1.69 5.11 -6.75
C GLY A 276 -1.79 4.34 -5.43
#